data_AF-A0A6F9AZ99-F1
#
_entry.id   AF-A0A6F9AZ99-F1
#
_cell.length_a   1.000
_cell.length_b   1.000
_cell.length_c   1.000
_cell.angle_alpha   90.00
_cell.angle_beta   90.00
_cell.angle_gamma   90.00
#
_symmetry.space_group_name_H-M   'P 1'
#
loop_
_entity.id
_entity.type
_entity.pdbx_description
1 polymer ?
#
loop_
_entity_poly.entity_id
_entity_poly.type
_entity_poly.pdbx_seq_one_letter_code
_entity_poly.pdbx_strand_id
1 'polypeptide(L)'
;MFFIVFCHIESADDGTKYQENKSASLGEIVTLVCNNSVTNASYIWKKDTVLIFSHSGIRNKTERKFTSDRMSVDPPTKLTIFNVELNDTGNYSCQITDDQSGVRTMEWSLTITNNLTDNAEHSLQRLLLFTIPSAIGGVILCINICCMVWLCRKRKQEQISLCDRQGE
;
A
#
# COMPACT_ATOMS: atom_id res chain seq x y z
N MET A 1 -30.94 7.69 -44.80
CA MET A 1 -31.48 7.99 -43.46
C MET A 1 -31.28 6.75 -42.61
N PHE A 2 -30.17 6.67 -41.88
CA PHE A 2 -29.85 5.53 -41.01
C PHE A 2 -30.51 5.78 -39.65
N PHE A 3 -31.46 4.93 -39.26
CA PHE A 3 -31.99 4.92 -37.90
C PHE A 3 -31.04 4.08 -37.03
N ILE A 4 -30.23 4.75 -36.21
CA ILE A 4 -29.50 4.09 -35.13
C ILE A 4 -30.50 3.91 -33.98
N VAL A 5 -30.95 2.67 -33.77
CA VAL A 5 -31.66 2.29 -32.55
C VAL A 5 -30.63 2.34 -31.42
N PHE A 6 -30.63 3.43 -30.66
CA PHE A 6 -29.97 3.46 -29.36
C PHE A 6 -30.80 2.60 -28.42
N CYS A 7 -30.39 1.35 -28.23
CA CYS A 7 -30.88 0.55 -27.12
C CYS A 7 -30.30 1.20 -25.84
N HIS A 8 -31.13 1.96 -25.14
CA HIS A 8 -30.78 2.48 -23.83
C HIS A 8 -30.73 1.28 -22.89
N ILE A 9 -29.51 0.85 -22.54
CA ILE A 9 -29.32 -0.12 -21.46
C ILE A 9 -29.76 0.59 -20.18
N GLU A 10 -30.97 0.29 -19.72
CA GLU A 10 -31.45 0.67 -18.40
C GLU A 10 -30.60 -0.10 -17.38
N SER A 11 -29.62 0.60 -16.80
CA SER A 11 -28.86 0.10 -15.67
C SER A 11 -29.78 0.21 -14.46
N ALA A 12 -30.43 -0.88 -14.10
CA ALA A 12 -31.06 -1.02 -12.80
C ALA A 12 -29.95 -1.21 -11.75
N ASP A 13 -29.41 -0.12 -11.23
CA ASP A 13 -28.54 -0.13 -10.05
C ASP A 13 -28.79 1.15 -9.24
N ASP A 14 -29.57 1.03 -8.18
CA ASP A 14 -29.56 2.00 -7.07
C ASP A 14 -29.43 1.24 -5.75
N GLY A 15 -28.32 0.50 -5.61
CA GLY A 15 -27.78 0.14 -4.31
C GLY A 15 -26.72 1.18 -3.95
N THR A 16 -26.98 2.02 -2.95
CA THR A 16 -25.98 3.01 -2.48
C THR A 16 -24.73 2.27 -1.97
N LYS A 17 -23.67 2.30 -2.78
CA LYS A 17 -22.39 1.66 -2.52
C LYS A 17 -21.41 2.69 -1.93
N TYR A 18 -20.98 2.46 -0.70
CA TYR A 18 -19.98 3.31 -0.03
C TYR A 18 -18.64 2.58 -0.02
N GLN A 19 -17.55 3.26 -0.41
CA GLN A 19 -16.20 2.70 -0.40
C GLN A 19 -15.28 3.56 0.47
N GLU A 20 -14.57 2.93 1.40
CA GLU A 20 -13.62 3.59 2.31
C GLU A 20 -12.25 2.90 2.27
N ASN A 21 -11.18 3.69 2.28
CA ASN A 21 -9.82 3.16 2.39
C ASN A 21 -9.38 3.24 3.86
N LYS A 22 -8.85 2.14 4.39
CA LYS A 22 -8.37 2.07 5.77
C LYS A 22 -6.98 1.47 5.81
N SER A 23 -6.09 2.07 6.59
CA SER A 23 -4.76 1.54 6.86
C SER A 23 -4.60 1.23 8.35
N ALA A 24 -3.72 0.28 8.66
CA ALA A 24 -3.29 -0.03 10.02
C ALA A 24 -1.88 -0.65 10.00
N SER A 25 -1.18 -0.55 11.12
CA SER A 25 0.13 -1.17 11.31
C SER A 25 -0.02 -2.58 11.88
N LEU A 26 0.98 -3.44 11.66
CA LEU A 26 1.04 -4.77 12.25
C LEU A 26 0.79 -4.75 13.78
N GLY A 27 -0.07 -5.65 14.23
CA GLY A 27 -0.43 -5.80 15.64
C GLY A 27 -1.47 -4.82 16.17
N GLU A 28 -1.92 -3.85 15.38
CA GLU A 28 -3.00 -2.94 15.76
C GLU A 28 -4.37 -3.64 15.79
N ILE A 29 -5.37 -2.92 16.31
CA ILE A 29 -6.77 -3.34 16.29
C ILE A 29 -7.50 -2.53 15.24
N VAL A 30 -8.13 -3.20 14.29
CA VAL A 30 -8.94 -2.57 13.25
C VAL A 30 -10.41 -2.80 13.53
N THR A 31 -11.20 -1.74 13.46
CA THR A 31 -12.66 -1.79 13.52
C THR A 31 -13.25 -1.23 12.24
N LEU A 32 -14.16 -1.99 11.62
CA LEU A 32 -14.99 -1.58 10.49
C LEU A 32 -16.44 -1.46 10.97
N VAL A 33 -17.09 -0.34 10.68
CA VAL A 33 -18.43 -0.02 11.19
C VAL A 33 -19.42 0.13 10.06
N CYS A 34 -20.49 -0.66 10.12
CA CYS A 34 -21.58 -0.69 9.18
C CYS A 34 -22.76 0.13 9.75
N ASN A 35 -22.79 1.43 9.44
CA ASN A 35 -23.63 2.48 10.06
C ASN A 35 -25.11 2.46 9.61
N ASN A 36 -25.79 1.32 9.71
CA ASN A 36 -27.24 1.30 9.53
C ASN A 36 -27.89 0.52 10.67
N SER A 37 -28.29 1.24 11.70
CA SER A 37 -28.98 0.68 12.86
C SER A 37 -30.45 0.44 12.53
N VAL A 38 -30.72 -0.58 11.71
CA VAL A 38 -32.09 -0.96 11.35
C VAL A 38 -32.52 -2.18 12.17
N THR A 39 -33.67 -2.06 12.81
CA THR A 39 -34.32 -3.14 13.56
C THR A 39 -34.65 -4.30 12.63
N ASN A 40 -34.33 -5.53 13.04
CA ASN A 40 -34.58 -6.77 12.29
C ASN A 40 -33.85 -6.92 10.94
N ALA A 41 -32.90 -6.03 10.62
CA ALA A 41 -32.11 -6.17 9.40
C ALA A 41 -31.22 -7.42 9.42
N SER A 42 -30.87 -7.89 8.22
CA SER A 42 -29.88 -8.95 8.03
C SER A 42 -28.53 -8.34 7.64
N TYR A 43 -27.46 -8.80 8.30
CA TYR A 43 -26.09 -8.31 8.10
C TYR A 43 -25.24 -9.44 7.54
N ILE A 44 -24.50 -9.14 6.48
CA ILE A 44 -23.58 -10.07 5.83
C ILE A 44 -22.22 -9.40 5.71
N TRP A 45 -21.21 -9.99 6.33
CA TRP A 45 -19.83 -9.58 6.19
C TRP A 45 -19.07 -10.53 5.28
N LYS A 46 -18.29 -9.95 4.36
CA LYS A 46 -17.40 -10.69 3.46
C LYS A 46 -15.99 -10.12 3.51
N LYS A 47 -15.00 -11.00 3.34
CA LYS A 47 -13.60 -10.65 3.05
C LYS A 47 -13.25 -11.24 1.68
N ASP A 48 -12.81 -10.41 0.75
CA ASP A 48 -12.42 -10.83 -0.61
C ASP A 48 -13.49 -11.72 -1.26
N THR A 49 -14.76 -11.31 -1.12
CA THR A 49 -15.99 -12.03 -1.56
C THR A 49 -16.37 -13.27 -0.75
N VAL A 50 -15.50 -13.76 0.15
CA VAL A 50 -15.76 -14.91 1.02
C VAL A 50 -16.61 -14.49 2.23
N LEU A 51 -17.71 -15.21 2.47
CA LEU A 51 -18.57 -14.99 3.63
C LEU A 51 -17.83 -15.31 4.93
N ILE A 52 -17.68 -14.32 5.81
CA ILE A 52 -17.05 -14.49 7.13
C ILE A 52 -18.05 -14.43 8.28
N PHE A 53 -19.18 -13.74 8.09
CA PHE A 53 -20.25 -13.65 9.09
C PHE A 53 -21.59 -13.34 8.44
N SER A 54 -22.66 -13.95 8.95
CA SER A 54 -24.03 -13.55 8.65
C SER A 54 -24.89 -13.54 9.90
N HIS A 55 -25.78 -12.57 10.00
CA HIS A 55 -26.80 -12.49 11.04
C HIS A 55 -28.13 -12.09 10.42
N SER A 56 -29.20 -12.81 10.75
CA SER A 56 -30.56 -12.43 10.39
C SER A 56 -31.28 -11.94 11.63
N GLY A 57 -31.64 -10.65 11.66
CA GLY A 57 -32.42 -10.08 12.76
C GLY A 57 -33.80 -10.74 12.87
N ILE A 58 -34.49 -10.97 11.75
CA ILE A 58 -35.81 -11.62 11.71
C ILE A 58 -35.80 -13.03 12.31
N ARG A 59 -34.81 -13.86 11.92
CA ARG A 59 -34.71 -15.25 12.38
C ARG A 59 -33.92 -15.40 13.66
N ASN A 60 -33.31 -14.32 14.15
CA ASN A 60 -32.31 -14.31 15.21
C ASN A 60 -31.27 -15.45 15.07
N LYS A 61 -30.76 -15.63 13.84
CA LYS A 61 -29.80 -16.68 13.49
C LYS A 61 -28.48 -16.06 13.08
N THR A 62 -27.39 -16.60 13.61
CA THR A 62 -26.03 -16.13 13.31
C THR A 62 -25.17 -17.28 12.80
N GLU A 63 -24.43 -17.03 11.73
CA GLU A 63 -23.40 -17.93 11.22
C GLU A 63 -22.06 -17.21 11.22
N ARG A 64 -21.02 -17.86 11.76
CA ARG A 64 -19.66 -17.31 11.87
C ARG A 64 -18.72 -18.26 11.14
N LYS A 65 -17.95 -17.71 10.20
CA LYS A 65 -16.98 -18.42 9.35
C LYS A 65 -15.71 -17.57 9.23
N PHE A 66 -15.22 -17.09 10.37
CA PHE A 66 -14.02 -16.27 10.40
C PHE A 66 -12.84 -17.04 9.86
N THR A 67 -11.98 -16.35 9.11
CA THR A 67 -10.71 -16.91 8.61
C THR A 67 -9.63 -16.95 9.69
N SER A 68 -9.86 -16.30 10.83
CA SER A 68 -8.93 -16.18 11.95
C SER A 68 -9.69 -15.99 13.27
N ASP A 69 -9.18 -16.57 14.35
CA ASP A 69 -9.69 -16.38 15.71
C ASP A 69 -9.50 -14.95 16.24
N ARG A 70 -8.70 -14.14 15.53
CA ARG A 70 -8.49 -12.72 15.80
C ARG A 70 -9.65 -11.84 15.32
N MET A 71 -10.66 -12.39 14.65
CA MET A 71 -11.83 -11.66 14.18
C MET A 71 -13.01 -11.81 15.13
N SER A 72 -13.73 -10.71 15.36
CA SER A 72 -14.96 -10.69 16.14
C SER A 72 -15.99 -9.76 15.51
N VAL A 73 -17.25 -10.16 15.56
CA VAL A 73 -18.39 -9.32 15.17
C VAL A 73 -19.33 -9.21 16.35
N ASP A 74 -19.32 -8.04 16.98
CA ASP A 74 -20.20 -7.69 18.08
C ASP A 74 -20.25 -6.14 18.25
N PRO A 75 -21.41 -5.50 18.05
CA PRO A 75 -22.66 -6.03 17.48
C PRO A 75 -22.54 -6.43 15.99
N PRO A 76 -23.57 -7.00 15.33
CA PRO A 76 -23.56 -7.36 13.90
C PRO A 76 -23.12 -6.24 12.93
N THR A 77 -23.22 -4.98 13.35
CA THR A 77 -22.81 -3.80 12.61
C THR A 77 -21.30 -3.51 12.71
N LYS A 78 -20.53 -4.24 13.52
CA LYS A 78 -19.14 -3.92 13.82
C LYS A 78 -18.25 -5.14 13.70
N LEU A 79 -17.38 -5.14 12.70
CA LEU A 79 -16.30 -6.13 12.56
C LEU A 79 -15.03 -5.57 13.20
N THR A 80 -14.44 -6.34 14.11
CA THR A 80 -13.17 -6.02 14.76
C THR A 80 -12.14 -7.11 14.47
N ILE A 81 -10.94 -6.71 14.08
CA ILE A 81 -9.80 -7.59 13.83
C ILE A 81 -8.71 -7.19 14.83
N PHE A 82 -8.37 -8.09 15.74
CA PHE A 82 -7.33 -7.88 16.74
C PHE A 82 -5.96 -8.29 16.19
N ASN A 83 -4.90 -7.63 16.67
CA ASN A 83 -3.52 -7.98 16.34
C ASN A 83 -3.32 -8.23 14.82
N VAL A 84 -3.63 -7.24 13.99
CA VAL A 84 -3.69 -7.40 12.53
C VAL A 84 -2.38 -7.86 11.91
N GLU A 85 -2.47 -8.72 10.91
CA GLU A 85 -1.35 -9.29 10.16
C GLU A 85 -1.41 -8.89 8.68
N LEU A 86 -0.31 -9.07 7.94
CA LEU A 86 -0.26 -8.71 6.52
C LEU A 86 -1.34 -9.41 5.68
N ASN A 87 -1.68 -10.66 6.03
CA ASN A 87 -2.72 -11.45 5.35
C ASN A 87 -4.15 -10.96 5.64
N ASP A 88 -4.34 -10.05 6.60
CA ASP A 88 -5.63 -9.39 6.83
C ASP A 88 -5.88 -8.25 5.82
N THR A 89 -4.88 -7.87 5.03
CA THR A 89 -5.06 -6.96 3.89
C THR A 89 -6.07 -7.55 2.91
N GLY A 90 -6.98 -6.72 2.41
CA GLY A 90 -8.00 -7.15 1.46
C GLY A 90 -9.22 -6.22 1.41
N ASN A 91 -10.21 -6.64 0.63
CA ASN A 91 -11.46 -5.92 0.49
C ASN A 91 -12.53 -6.54 1.39
N TYR A 92 -13.01 -5.74 2.33
CA TYR A 92 -14.09 -6.11 3.23
C TYR A 92 -15.39 -5.49 2.74
N SER A 93 -16.51 -6.20 2.89
CA SER A 93 -17.81 -5.62 2.65
C SER A 93 -18.84 -6.03 3.70
N CYS A 94 -19.73 -5.10 4.01
CA CYS A 94 -20.90 -5.30 4.82
C CYS A 94 -22.14 -5.00 3.98
N GLN A 95 -22.99 -6.01 3.83
CA GLN A 95 -24.25 -5.90 3.13
C GLN A 95 -25.38 -5.99 4.14
N ILE A 96 -26.28 -5.00 4.09
CA ILE A 96 -27.41 -4.85 4.99
C ILE A 96 -28.66 -5.03 4.14
N THR A 97 -29.48 -6.00 4.50
CA THR A 97 -30.77 -6.23 3.86
C THR A 97 -31.87 -5.92 4.84
N ASP A 98 -32.69 -4.96 4.47
CA ASP A 98 -33.85 -4.50 5.21
C ASP A 98 -35.09 -4.53 4.30
N ASP A 99 -36.26 -4.79 4.88
CA ASP A 99 -37.51 -4.90 4.13
C ASP A 99 -38.02 -3.54 3.63
N GLN A 100 -37.73 -2.46 4.36
CA GLN A 100 -38.15 -1.10 4.03
C GLN A 100 -37.13 -0.36 3.17
N SER A 101 -35.84 -0.55 3.46
CA SER A 101 -34.74 0.24 2.88
C SER A 101 -34.01 -0.46 1.74
N GLY A 102 -34.37 -1.71 1.43
CA GLY A 102 -33.71 -2.52 0.41
C GLY A 102 -32.32 -3.01 0.83
N VAL A 103 -31.41 -3.10 -0.14
CA VAL A 103 -30.05 -3.62 0.06
C VAL A 103 -29.05 -2.48 0.03
N ARG A 104 -28.24 -2.38 1.07
CA ARG A 104 -27.17 -1.37 1.19
C ARG A 104 -25.84 -2.07 1.39
N THR A 105 -24.79 -1.57 0.74
CA THR A 105 -23.47 -2.18 0.79
C THR A 105 -22.41 -1.15 1.13
N MET A 106 -21.61 -1.44 2.15
CA MET A 106 -20.43 -0.68 2.53
C MET A 106 -19.20 -1.55 2.27
N GLU A 107 -18.16 -0.97 1.67
CA GLU A 107 -16.93 -1.64 1.31
C GLU A 107 -15.72 -0.90 1.90
N TRP A 108 -14.73 -1.67 2.35
CA TRP A 108 -13.46 -1.16 2.85
C TRP A 108 -12.30 -1.82 2.13
N SER A 109 -11.35 -1.04 1.66
CA SER A 109 -10.03 -1.54 1.25
C SER A 109 -9.06 -1.40 2.42
N LEU A 110 -8.79 -2.51 3.11
CA LEU A 110 -7.91 -2.56 4.28
C LEU A 110 -6.48 -2.87 3.84
N THR A 111 -5.54 -1.98 4.17
CA THR A 111 -4.10 -2.15 3.91
C THR A 111 -3.32 -2.21 5.22
N ILE A 112 -2.56 -3.28 5.42
CA ILE A 112 -1.71 -3.44 6.61
C ILE A 112 -0.25 -3.11 6.26
N THR A 113 0.34 -2.17 6.99
CA THR A 113 1.74 -1.76 6.81
C THR A 113 2.64 -2.37 7.89
N ASN A 114 3.88 -2.69 7.51
CA ASN A 114 4.92 -3.09 8.45
C ASN A 114 5.94 -1.95 8.58
N ASN A 115 5.83 -1.21 9.69
CA ASN A 115 6.71 -0.07 9.96
C ASN A 115 8.19 -0.48 10.09
N LEU A 116 8.50 -1.74 10.43
CA LEU A 116 9.89 -2.20 10.54
C LEU A 116 10.56 -2.30 9.17
N THR A 117 9.87 -2.86 8.17
CA THR A 117 10.41 -2.99 6.81
C THR A 117 10.43 -1.66 6.07
N ASP A 118 9.40 -0.82 6.25
CA ASP A 118 9.31 0.48 5.59
C ASP A 118 10.45 1.41 6.01
N ASN A 119 10.76 1.43 7.32
CA ASN A 119 11.89 2.18 7.86
C ASN A 119 13.25 1.62 7.39
N ALA A 120 13.38 0.29 7.31
CA ALA A 120 14.60 -0.36 6.87
C ALA A 120 14.89 -0.08 5.37
N GLU A 121 13.89 -0.23 4.50
CA GLU A 121 14.03 0.09 3.07
C GLU A 121 14.35 1.57 2.86
N HIS A 122 13.65 2.47 3.55
CA HIS A 122 13.90 3.90 3.44
C HIS A 122 15.30 4.29 3.93
N SER A 123 15.79 3.64 5.00
CA SER A 123 17.16 3.84 5.51
C SER A 123 18.24 3.32 4.54
N LEU A 124 18.01 2.17 3.91
CA LEU A 124 18.90 1.60 2.90
C LEU A 124 18.94 2.46 1.63
N GLN A 125 17.78 2.94 1.18
CA GLN A 125 17.67 3.83 0.04
C GLN A 125 18.40 5.16 0.29
N ARG A 126 18.27 5.74 1.50
CA ARG A 126 19.07 6.90 1.89
C ARG A 126 20.56 6.59 1.90
N LEU A 127 20.97 5.46 2.46
CA LEU A 127 22.39 5.07 2.46
C LEU A 127 22.92 5.01 1.03
N LEU A 128 22.26 4.28 0.12
CA LEU A 128 22.67 4.18 -1.28
C LEU A 128 22.77 5.55 -1.98
N LEU A 129 21.83 6.46 -1.71
CA LEU A 129 21.84 7.83 -2.26
C LEU A 129 23.03 8.67 -1.78
N PHE A 130 23.55 8.46 -0.57
CA PHE A 130 24.69 9.22 -0.06
C PHE A 130 26.05 8.59 -0.38
N THR A 131 26.13 7.25 -0.46
CA THR A 131 27.40 6.55 -0.72
C THR A 131 27.83 6.65 -2.17
N ILE A 132 26.89 6.59 -3.13
CA ILE A 132 27.20 6.58 -4.57
C ILE A 132 27.84 7.90 -5.04
N PRO A 133 27.29 9.09 -4.74
CA PRO A 133 27.90 10.35 -5.15
C PRO A 133 29.25 10.61 -4.48
N SER A 134 29.40 10.21 -3.21
CA SER A 134 30.62 10.41 -2.42
C SER A 134 31.78 9.56 -2.96
N ALA A 135 31.51 8.32 -3.35
CA ALA A 135 32.52 7.44 -3.95
C ALA A 135 32.97 7.94 -5.33
N ILE A 136 32.03 8.37 -6.17
CA ILE A 136 32.33 8.89 -7.52
C ILE A 136 33.14 10.19 -7.43
N GLY A 137 32.76 11.11 -6.53
CA GLY A 137 33.49 12.37 -6.32
C GLY A 137 34.93 12.15 -5.87
N GLY A 138 35.15 11.23 -4.91
CA GLY A 138 36.48 10.87 -4.44
C GLY A 138 37.37 10.28 -5.53
N VAL A 139 36.83 9.38 -6.36
CA VAL A 139 37.59 8.77 -7.47
C VAL A 139 37.98 9.82 -8.53
N ILE A 140 37.08 10.73 -8.89
CA ILE A 140 37.36 11.80 -9.87
C ILE A 140 38.46 12.74 -9.35
N LEU A 141 38.42 13.12 -8.06
CA LEU A 141 39.46 13.92 -7.42
C LEU A 141 40.81 13.20 -7.45
N CYS A 142 40.84 11.91 -7.09
CA CYS A 142 42.05 11.10 -7.14
C CYS A 142 42.64 11.01 -8.56
N ILE A 143 41.80 10.79 -9.58
CA ILE A 143 42.24 10.76 -10.98
C ILE A 143 42.85 12.10 -11.38
N ASN A 144 42.21 13.23 -11.05
CA ASN A 144 42.73 14.56 -11.38
C ASN A 144 44.08 14.83 -10.71
N ILE A 145 44.24 14.50 -9.43
CA ILE A 145 45.50 14.65 -8.70
C ILE A 145 46.59 13.78 -9.33
N CYS A 146 46.29 12.51 -9.63
CA CYS A 146 47.22 11.60 -10.30
C CYS A 146 47.64 12.12 -11.68
N CYS A 147 46.69 12.60 -12.49
CA CYS A 147 46.97 13.23 -13.78
C CYS A 147 47.87 14.45 -13.64
N MET A 148 47.60 15.34 -12.67
CA MET A 148 48.43 16.52 -12.43
C MET A 148 49.85 16.17 -12.02
N VAL A 149 50.04 15.22 -11.09
CA VAL A 149 51.37 14.74 -10.69
C VAL A 149 52.12 14.12 -11.86
N TRP A 150 51.43 13.34 -12.69
CA TRP A 150 52.02 12.73 -13.88
C TRP A 150 52.47 13.79 -14.90
N LEU A 151 51.63 14.79 -15.18
CA LEU A 151 51.98 15.92 -16.05
C LEU A 151 53.14 16.75 -15.50
N CYS A 152 53.18 16.99 -14.18
CA CYS A 152 54.30 17.68 -13.53
C CYS A 152 55.62 16.89 -13.66
N ARG A 153 55.58 15.57 -13.50
CA ARG A 153 56.76 14.70 -13.69
C ARG A 153 57.26 14.71 -15.13
N LYS A 154 56.34 14.64 -16.11
CA LYS A 154 56.66 14.70 -17.53
C LYS A 154 57.29 16.05 -17.91
N ARG A 155 56.70 17.16 -17.45
CA ARG A 155 57.23 18.52 -17.73
C ARG A 155 58.62 18.75 -17.13
N LYS A 156 58.92 18.13 -15.97
CA LYS A 156 60.26 18.18 -15.35
C LYS A 156 61.28 17.40 -16.17
N GLN A 157 60.92 16.25 -16.74
CA GLN A 157 61.80 15.48 -17.65
C GLN A 157 62.07 16.22 -18.97
N GLU A 158 61.05 16.88 -19.53
CA GLU A 158 61.22 17.73 -20.73
C GLU A 158 62.14 18.93 -20.47
N GLN A 159 62.05 19.60 -19.31
CA GLN A 159 62.95 20.71 -18.94
C GLN A 159 64.40 20.27 -18.67
N ILE A 160 64.61 19.10 -18.04
CA ILE A 160 65.94 18.55 -17.80
C ILE A 160 66.62 18.16 -19.13
N SER A 161 65.88 17.54 -20.06
CA SER A 161 66.40 17.18 -21.39
C SER A 161 66.62 18.37 -22.34
N LEU A 162 66.01 19.53 -22.07
CA LEU A 162 66.26 20.78 -22.79
C LEU A 162 67.48 21.54 -22.26
N CYS A 163 67.75 21.50 -20.95
CA CYS A 163 68.98 22.08 -20.37
C CYS A 163 70.25 21.30 -20.75
N ASP A 164 70.16 19.98 -20.92
CA ASP A 164 71.30 19.15 -21.38
C ASP A 164 71.71 19.47 -22.83
N ARG A 165 70.77 19.97 -23.66
CA ARG A 165 71.01 20.24 -25.08
C ARG A 165 71.58 21.62 -25.37
N GLN A 166 71.72 22.47 -24.34
CA GLN A 166 72.17 23.86 -24.47
C GLN A 166 73.55 24.10 -23.83
N GLY A 167 74.21 23.01 -23.40
CA GLY A 167 75.56 22.99 -22.83
C GLY A 167 76.64 22.33 -23.72
N GLU A 168 76.34 22.05 -24.99
CA GLU A 168 77.32 21.68 -26.03
C GLU A 168 77.55 22.83 -27.01
#